data_AF-A0A9Q0DKP0-F1
#
_entry.id   AF-A0A9Q0DKP0-F1
#
_cell.length_a   1.000
_cell.length_b   1.000
_cell.length_c   1.000
_cell.angle_alpha   90.00
_cell.angle_beta   90.00
_cell.angle_gamma   90.00
#
_symmetry.space_group_name_H-M   'P 1'
#
loop_
_entity.id
_entity.type
_entity.pdbx_description
1 polymer ?
#
loop_
_entity_poly.entity_id
_entity_poly.type
_entity_poly.pdbx_seq_one_letter_code
_entity_poly.pdbx_strand_id
1 'polypeptide(L)'
;IGQWHSEDGLSMERKLPSINVTDTLFNTTVTITTILENPYVMLRPNHQELEGNERYEGFCVDLLKELANILKYRIRLVQTYIHRKQGSN
;
A
#
# COMPACT_ATOMS: atom_id res chain seq x y z
N ILE A 1 -13.18 -3.96 21.16
CA ILE A 1 -12.83 -5.12 22.01
C ILE A 1 -14.15 -5.86 22.20
N GLY A 2 -14.23 -7.15 21.86
CA GLY A 2 -15.47 -7.93 21.92
C GLY A 2 -15.37 -9.00 23.01
N GLN A 3 -16.51 -9.48 23.49
CA GLN A 3 -16.60 -10.56 24.49
C GLN A 3 -17.10 -11.84 23.80
N TRP A 4 -16.50 -12.98 24.13
CA TRP A 4 -16.92 -14.28 23.59
C TRP A 4 -17.77 -15.02 24.62
N HIS A 5 -18.93 -15.50 24.19
CA HIS A 5 -19.83 -16.34 24.97
C HIS A 5 -19.88 -17.74 24.38
N SER A 6 -19.84 -18.77 25.23
CA SER A 6 -19.78 -20.17 24.79
C SER A 6 -21.05 -20.64 24.06
N GLU A 7 -22.19 -20.01 24.35
CA GLU A 7 -23.51 -20.38 23.80
C GLU A 7 -23.87 -19.54 22.55
N ASP A 8 -23.46 -18.27 22.54
CA ASP A 8 -23.87 -17.30 21.52
C ASP A 8 -22.72 -16.80 20.61
N GLY A 9 -21.49 -17.22 20.89
CA GLY A 9 -20.30 -16.84 20.11
C GLY A 9 -19.76 -15.43 20.40
N LEU A 10 -19.15 -14.79 19.40
CA LEU A 10 -18.50 -13.48 19.55
C LEU A 10 -19.54 -12.35 19.61
N SER A 11 -19.66 -11.70 20.76
CA SER A 11 -20.38 -10.45 20.92
C SER A 11 -19.44 -9.27 20.73
N MET A 12 -19.66 -8.48 19.68
CA MET A 12 -18.88 -7.29 19.38
C MET A 12 -19.70 -6.02 19.64
N GLU A 13 -19.37 -5.26 20.69
CA GLU A 13 -20.01 -3.96 21.00
C GLU A 13 -19.63 -2.83 20.04
N ARG A 14 -18.60 -3.02 19.21
CA ARG A 14 -18.25 -2.05 18.17
C ARG A 14 -19.36 -2.08 17.12
N LYS A 15 -20.19 -1.03 17.07
CA LYS A 15 -20.94 -0.70 15.84
C LYS A 15 -19.92 -0.69 14.70
N LEU A 16 -19.96 -1.69 13.83
CA LEU A 16 -19.26 -1.62 12.55
C LEU A 16 -19.71 -0.29 11.93
N PRO A 17 -18.82 0.69 11.73
CA PRO A 17 -19.20 1.84 10.94
C PRO A 17 -19.72 1.26 9.63
N SER A 18 -20.86 1.76 9.15
CA SER A 18 -21.25 1.55 7.76
C SER A 18 -19.98 1.73 6.93
N ILE A 19 -19.58 0.70 6.16
CA ILE A 19 -18.29 0.66 5.46
C ILE A 19 -18.36 1.68 4.31
N ASN A 20 -18.34 2.97 4.65
CA ASN A 20 -17.89 4.03 3.78
C ASN A 20 -16.38 3.92 3.84
N VAL A 21 -15.81 3.10 2.96
CA VAL A 21 -14.37 2.81 2.89
C VAL A 21 -13.52 4.09 2.96
N THR A 22 -14.05 5.17 2.41
CA THR A 22 -13.51 6.53 2.40
C THR A 22 -13.26 7.11 3.81
N ASP A 23 -14.17 6.89 4.76
CA ASP A 23 -14.06 7.46 6.12
C ASP A 23 -13.00 6.74 6.97
N THR A 24 -12.80 5.43 6.72
CA THR A 24 -11.81 4.60 7.43
C THR A 24 -10.37 4.77 6.93
N LEU A 25 -10.18 5.28 5.70
CA LEU A 25 -8.85 5.41 5.09
C LEU A 25 -8.23 6.79 5.26
N PHE A 26 -9.01 7.78 5.71
CA PHE A 26 -8.51 9.12 5.95
C PHE A 26 -7.37 9.08 6.98
N ASN A 27 -6.20 9.58 6.58
CA ASN A 27 -4.97 9.61 7.40
C ASN A 27 -4.39 8.23 7.78
N THR A 28 -4.85 7.15 7.13
CA THR A 28 -4.29 5.80 7.26
C THR A 28 -3.10 5.63 6.32
N THR A 29 -2.04 4.95 6.77
CA THR A 29 -0.89 4.61 5.90
C THR A 29 -1.05 3.22 5.33
N VAL A 30 -1.10 3.11 4.01
CA VAL A 30 -1.13 1.84 3.27
C VAL A 30 0.28 1.52 2.80
N THR A 31 0.80 0.37 3.22
CA THR A 31 2.09 -0.14 2.75
C THR A 31 1.86 -0.95 1.48
N ILE A 32 2.50 -0.54 0.40
CA ILE A 32 2.35 -1.15 -0.92
C ILE A 32 3.67 -1.82 -1.29
N THR A 33 3.56 -3.11 -1.52
CA THR A 33 4.68 -3.99 -1.85
C THR A 33 4.76 -4.08 -3.37
N THR A 34 5.87 -3.63 -3.96
CA THR A 34 6.05 -3.61 -5.42
C THR A 34 7.37 -4.23 -5.84
N ILE A 35 7.42 -4.64 -7.11
CA ILE A 35 8.61 -5.14 -7.78
C ILE A 35 9.14 -4.07 -8.73
N LEU A 36 10.45 -4.05 -9.00
CA LEU A 36 11.02 -3.19 -10.04
C LEU A 36 10.83 -3.86 -11.40
N GLU A 37 9.98 -3.29 -12.23
CA GLU A 37 9.67 -3.79 -13.56
C GLU A 37 9.34 -2.62 -14.50
N ASN A 38 10.16 -2.44 -15.54
CA ASN A 38 9.91 -1.43 -16.56
C ASN A 38 8.70 -1.85 -17.44
N PRO A 39 7.74 -0.95 -17.74
CA PRO A 39 7.63 0.48 -17.38
C PRO A 39 6.70 0.77 -16.18
N TYR A 40 6.38 -0.26 -15.40
CA TYR A 40 5.38 -0.20 -14.34
C TYR A 40 5.91 0.46 -13.06
N VAL A 41 7.11 0.07 -12.60
CA VAL A 41 7.79 0.67 -11.45
C VAL A 41 9.30 0.63 -11.69
N MET A 42 9.92 1.79 -11.66
CA MET A 42 11.33 2.04 -11.95
C MET A 42 11.92 2.95 -10.89
N LEU A 43 13.24 2.89 -10.73
CA LEU A 43 13.95 3.91 -9.97
C LEU A 43 14.18 5.13 -10.86
N ARG A 44 13.99 6.32 -10.31
CA ARG A 44 14.32 7.58 -10.99
C ARG A 44 15.83 7.67 -11.25
N PRO A 45 16.28 8.40 -12.28
CA PRO A 45 17.71 8.59 -12.54
C PRO A 45 18.48 9.17 -11.34
N ASN A 46 17.85 10.09 -10.60
CA ASN A 46 18.40 10.72 -9.39
C ASN A 46 17.90 10.08 -8.09
N HIS A 47 17.48 8.81 -8.10
CA HIS A 47 16.91 8.15 -6.93
C HIS A 47 17.82 8.13 -5.68
N GLN A 48 19.12 8.36 -5.83
CA GLN A 48 20.08 8.42 -4.73
C GLN A 48 19.95 9.70 -3.90
N GLU A 49 19.44 10.78 -4.51
CA GLU A 49 19.21 12.08 -3.88
C GLU A 49 17.79 12.21 -3.33
N LEU A 50 16.92 11.25 -3.65
CA LEU A 50 15.50 11.25 -3.29
C LEU A 50 15.23 10.27 -2.15
N GLU A 51 14.17 10.52 -1.39
CA GLU A 51 13.78 9.66 -0.26
C GLU A 51 12.39 9.06 -0.43
N GLY A 52 12.16 7.92 0.23
CA GLY A 52 10.85 7.28 0.26
C GLY A 52 10.28 6.94 -1.13
N ASN A 53 9.06 7.38 -1.40
CA ASN A 53 8.31 7.10 -2.63
C ASN A 53 8.84 7.89 -3.84
N GLU A 54 9.54 9.01 -3.61
CA GLU A 54 10.02 9.88 -4.69
C GLU A 54 11.11 9.21 -5.53
N ARG A 55 11.78 8.21 -4.96
CA ARG A 55 12.76 7.38 -5.66
C ARG A 55 12.18 6.57 -6.81
N TYR A 56 10.85 6.40 -6.85
CA TYR A 56 10.18 5.55 -7.83
C TYR A 56 9.36 6.36 -8.84
N GLU A 57 9.30 5.85 -10.07
CA GLU A 57 8.46 6.35 -11.16
C GLU A 57 7.91 5.19 -12.00
N GLY A 58 6.93 5.47 -12.85
CA GLY A 58 6.30 4.48 -13.71
C GLY A 58 4.79 4.42 -13.53
N PHE A 59 4.13 3.68 -14.41
CA PHE A 59 2.68 3.65 -14.52
C PHE A 59 1.96 3.31 -13.19
N CYS A 60 2.47 2.31 -12.46
CA CYS A 60 1.87 1.91 -11.19
C CYS A 60 2.08 2.96 -10.10
N VAL A 61 3.20 3.68 -10.12
CA VAL A 61 3.47 4.75 -9.15
C VAL A 61 2.48 5.90 -9.33
N ASP A 62 2.19 6.28 -10.57
CA ASP A 62 1.26 7.36 -10.88
C ASP A 62 -0.19 6.97 -10.58
N LEU A 63 -0.60 5.75 -10.93
CA LEU A 63 -1.90 5.20 -10.57
C LEU A 63 -2.13 5.23 -9.05
N LEU A 64 -1.13 4.80 -8.27
CA LEU A 64 -1.24 4.78 -6.81
C LEU A 64 -1.39 6.20 -6.26
N LYS A 65 -0.64 7.18 -6.76
CA LYS A 65 -0.78 8.59 -6.36
C LYS A 65 -2.19 9.11 -6.60
N GLU A 66 -2.79 8.82 -7.76
CA GLU A 66 -4.18 9.21 -8.05
C GLU A 66 -5.17 8.55 -7.07
N LEU A 67 -4.98 7.25 -6.78
CA LEU A 67 -5.79 6.55 -5.79
C LEU A 67 -5.64 7.15 -4.37
N ALA A 68 -4.43 7.54 -3.97
CA ALA A 68 -4.19 8.21 -2.69
C ALA A 68 -4.85 9.59 -2.63
N ASN A 69 -4.90 10.33 -3.74
CA ASN A 69 -5.58 11.61 -3.80
C ASN A 69 -7.10 11.48 -3.63
N ILE A 70 -7.70 10.42 -4.20
CA ILE A 70 -9.14 10.13 -4.10
C ILE A 70 -9.50 9.63 -2.70
N LEU A 71 -8.73 8.68 -2.17
CA LEU A 71 -9.05 7.97 -0.93
C LEU A 71 -8.38 8.55 0.32
N LYS A 72 -7.57 9.62 0.18
CA LYS A 72 -6.90 10.37 1.27
C LYS A 72 -6.06 9.52 2.23
N TYR A 73 -5.40 8.49 1.71
CA TYR A 73 -4.45 7.65 2.45
C TYR A 73 -3.00 8.01 2.09
N ARG A 74 -2.04 7.58 2.93
CA ARG A 74 -0.60 7.73 2.67
C ARG A 74 -0.04 6.45 2.06
N ILE A 75 0.72 6.57 0.97
CA ILE A 75 1.40 5.42 0.35
C ILE A 75 2.80 5.27 0.94
N ARG A 76 3.24 4.03 1.13
CA ARG A 76 4.66 3.71 1.28
C ARG A 76 5.01 2.57 0.34
N LEU A 77 5.82 2.85 -0.67
CA LEU A 77 6.33 1.87 -1.62
C LEU A 77 7.51 1.12 -1.00
N VAL A 78 7.41 -0.20 -0.95
CA VAL A 78 8.47 -1.10 -0.50
C VAL A 78 8.84 -2.01 -1.65
N GLN A 79 10.13 -2.00 -2.02
CA GLN A 79 10.67 -2.91 -3.02
C GLN A 79 10.84 -4.31 -2.42
N THR A 80 10.30 -5.32 -3.09
CA THR A 80 10.62 -6.72 -2.76
C THR A 80 11.75 -7.26 -3.60
N TYR A 81 12.58 -8.07 -2.96
CA TYR A 81 13.58 -8.88 -3.62
C TYR A 81 12.93 -10.19 -4.09
N ILE A 82 12.07 -10.14 -5.10
CA ILE A 82 11.77 -11.37 -5.83
C ILE A 82 13.00 -11.73 -6.67
N HIS A 83 13.44 -12.96 -6.49
CA HIS A 83 14.66 -13.55 -7.03
C HIS A 83 14.57 -13.63 -8.56
N ARG A 84 14.84 -12.54 -9.28
CA ARG A 84 15.31 -12.67 -10.66
C ARG A 84 16.74 -13.20 -10.55
N LYS A 85 16.90 -14.52 -10.54
CA LYS A 85 18.17 -15.10 -11.01
C LYS A 85 18.39 -14.51 -12.40
N GLN A 86 19.40 -13.65 -12.50
CA GLN A 86 20.03 -13.38 -13.77
C GLN A 86 20.56 -14.72 -14.27
N GLY A 87 19.83 -15.32 -15.20
CA GLY A 87 20.46 -16.16 -16.21
C GLY A 87 21.17 -15.20 -17.16
N SER A 88 22.48 -15.12 -17.02
CA SER A 88 23.37 -14.52 -18.01
C SER A 88 24.66 -15.34 -18.00
N ASN A 89 24.86 -16.04 -19.11
CA ASN A 89 26.11 -16.67 -19.55
C ASN A 89 27.24 -15.66 -19.63
#